data_AF-A0A256SUR0-F1
#
_entry.id   AF-A0A256SUR0-F1
#
_cell.length_a   1.000
_cell.length_b   1.000
_cell.length_c   1.000
_cell.angle_alpha   90.00
_cell.angle_beta   90.00
_cell.angle_gamma   90.00
#
_symmetry.space_group_name_H-M   'P 1'
#
loop_
_entity.id
_entity.type
_entity.pdbx_description
1 polymer ?
#
loop_
_entity_poly.entity_id
_entity_poly.type
_entity_poly.pdbx_seq_one_letter_code
_entity_poly.pdbx_strand_id
1 'polypeptide(L)'
;MDIRKINTLNRIKEGFITVLDTKKLSECTTNDIVDSAEISKKTFYNYYQNKQDLLREIENDLLEGLKEALVIDREKLKGIKHLPGADEIKGLAEVAFNHTLAFCNENKHALSNLLSSNGDMQFYQMIVELANAEFDVRVPYLFGDINIKEANVKSPLPFSFIKTLYINTIVNLLMLWGATPDSLSINEIKSIAGLVQTKSPVELIQIYKSYLN
;
A
#
# COMPACT_ATOMS: atom_id res chain seq x y z
N MET A 1 -2.89 -27.82 9.12
CA MET A 1 -4.18 -27.23 9.57
C MET A 1 -5.30 -27.88 8.73
N ASP A 2 -6.49 -28.17 9.29
CA ASP A 2 -7.60 -28.81 8.55
C ASP A 2 -8.09 -27.87 7.42
N ILE A 3 -8.21 -28.38 6.19
CA ILE A 3 -8.68 -27.64 5.00
C ILE A 3 -10.05 -26.99 5.24
N ARG A 4 -10.93 -27.66 6.00
CA ARG A 4 -12.26 -27.11 6.33
C ARG A 4 -12.13 -25.86 7.20
N LYS A 5 -11.16 -25.81 8.11
CA LYS A 5 -10.87 -24.64 8.93
C LYS A 5 -10.40 -23.47 8.05
N ILE A 6 -9.47 -23.72 7.13
CA ILE A 6 -8.94 -22.72 6.20
C ILE A 6 -10.08 -22.13 5.35
N ASN A 7 -10.89 -22.98 4.72
CA ASN A 7 -11.99 -22.53 3.88
C ASN A 7 -13.02 -21.70 4.66
N THR A 8 -13.30 -22.07 5.92
CA THR A 8 -14.22 -21.30 6.77
C THR A 8 -13.65 -19.93 7.13
N LEU A 9 -12.37 -19.86 7.51
CA LEU A 9 -11.71 -18.58 7.81
C LEU A 9 -11.69 -17.66 6.60
N ASN A 10 -11.34 -18.19 5.42
CA ASN A 10 -11.34 -17.41 4.17
C ASN A 10 -12.74 -16.87 3.86
N ARG A 11 -13.78 -17.70 3.98
CA ARG A 11 -15.18 -17.25 3.79
C ARG A 11 -15.58 -16.13 4.76
N ILE A 12 -15.12 -16.19 6.02
CA ILE A 12 -15.38 -15.13 6.99
C ILE A 12 -14.69 -13.82 6.57
N LYS A 13 -13.41 -13.89 6.16
CA LYS A 13 -12.65 -12.72 5.71
C LYS A 13 -13.27 -12.10 4.46
N GLU A 14 -13.53 -12.91 3.43
CA GLU A 14 -14.18 -12.46 2.18
C GLU A 14 -15.58 -11.90 2.43
N GLY A 15 -16.38 -12.56 3.28
CA GLY A 15 -17.71 -12.10 3.62
C GLY A 15 -17.69 -10.73 4.31
N PHE A 16 -16.70 -10.48 5.18
CA PHE A 16 -16.51 -9.18 5.80
C PHE A 16 -16.08 -8.10 4.80
N ILE A 17 -15.10 -8.37 3.94
CA ILE A 17 -14.67 -7.40 2.91
C ILE A 17 -15.82 -7.09 1.94
N THR A 18 -16.61 -8.09 1.56
CA THR A 18 -17.79 -7.92 0.69
C THR A 18 -18.85 -7.01 1.31
N VAL A 19 -19.04 -7.06 2.65
CA VAL A 19 -19.95 -6.13 3.33
C VAL A 19 -19.46 -4.68 3.18
N LEU A 20 -18.15 -4.46 3.18
CA LEU A 20 -17.55 -3.13 3.05
C LEU A 20 -17.72 -2.51 1.66
N ASP A 21 -18.02 -3.30 0.63
CA ASP A 21 -18.33 -2.79 -0.72
C ASP A 21 -19.54 -1.84 -0.73
N THR A 22 -20.47 -2.03 0.22
CA THR A 22 -21.74 -1.29 0.24
C THR A 22 -21.99 -0.56 1.56
N LYS A 23 -21.24 -0.90 2.62
CA LYS A 23 -21.51 -0.42 3.97
C LYS A 23 -20.24 0.11 4.63
N LYS A 24 -20.36 1.21 5.38
CA LYS A 24 -19.23 1.74 6.15
C LYS A 24 -18.81 0.75 7.23
N LEU A 25 -17.52 0.68 7.51
CA LEU A 25 -16.96 -0.18 8.56
C LEU A 25 -17.65 0.04 9.92
N SER A 26 -17.95 1.30 10.26
CA SER A 26 -18.64 1.69 11.50
C SER A 26 -20.05 1.11 11.61
N GLU A 27 -20.72 0.88 10.47
CA GLU A 27 -22.10 0.39 10.40
C GLU A 27 -22.17 -1.14 10.25
N CYS A 28 -21.08 -1.79 9.84
CA CYS A 28 -21.01 -3.24 9.71
C CYS A 28 -21.22 -3.95 11.06
N THR A 29 -22.05 -4.99 11.05
CA THR A 29 -22.37 -5.83 12.21
C THR A 29 -21.91 -7.26 11.98
N THR A 30 -21.78 -8.06 13.05
CA THR A 30 -21.52 -9.50 12.93
C THR A 30 -22.61 -10.22 12.14
N ASN A 31 -23.86 -9.74 12.15
CA ASN A 31 -24.94 -10.33 11.35
C ASN A 31 -24.66 -10.19 9.85
N ASP A 32 -24.32 -8.97 9.42
CA ASP A 32 -23.99 -8.70 8.01
C ASP A 32 -22.86 -9.64 7.54
N ILE A 33 -21.85 -9.86 8.38
CA ILE A 33 -20.69 -10.71 8.08
C ILE A 33 -21.09 -12.18 7.95
N VAL A 34 -21.86 -12.73 8.89
CA VAL A 34 -22.24 -14.15 8.85
C VAL A 34 -23.22 -14.46 7.74
N ASP A 35 -24.09 -13.51 7.41
CA ASP A 35 -25.02 -13.60 6.29
C ASP A 35 -24.24 -13.59 4.97
N SER A 36 -23.30 -12.64 4.80
CA SER A 36 -22.41 -12.54 3.64
C SER A 36 -21.50 -13.77 3.48
N ALA A 37 -20.95 -14.29 4.59
CA ALA A 37 -20.09 -15.47 4.58
C ALA A 37 -20.86 -16.79 4.47
N GLU A 38 -22.20 -16.77 4.53
CA GLU A 38 -23.11 -17.93 4.58
C GLU A 38 -22.76 -18.94 5.70
N ILE A 39 -22.54 -18.44 6.91
CA ILE A 39 -22.24 -19.26 8.10
C ILE A 39 -23.16 -18.92 9.28
N SER A 40 -23.18 -19.77 10.32
CA SER A 40 -23.91 -19.44 11.54
C SER A 40 -23.10 -18.51 12.47
N LYS A 41 -23.78 -17.69 13.28
CA LYS A 41 -23.14 -16.90 14.36
C LYS A 41 -22.28 -17.75 15.28
N LYS A 42 -22.76 -18.96 15.62
CA LYS A 42 -21.98 -19.92 16.42
C LYS A 42 -20.64 -20.25 15.76
N THR A 43 -20.63 -20.41 14.43
CA THR A 43 -19.40 -20.68 13.67
C THR A 43 -18.46 -19.48 13.70
N PHE A 44 -18.98 -18.26 13.52
CA PHE A 44 -18.17 -17.03 13.64
C PHE A 44 -17.50 -16.93 15.02
N TYR A 45 -18.29 -17.08 16.09
CA TYR A 45 -17.80 -16.96 17.46
C TYR A 45 -16.85 -18.09 17.90
N ASN A 46 -16.76 -19.19 17.15
CA ASN A 46 -15.72 -20.18 17.36
C ASN A 46 -14.32 -19.69 16.92
N TYR A 47 -14.25 -18.67 16.05
CA TYR A 47 -13.01 -18.13 15.53
C TYR A 47 -12.70 -16.72 16.05
N TYR A 48 -13.73 -15.87 16.16
CA TYR A 48 -13.55 -14.46 16.48
C TYR A 48 -14.48 -14.01 17.60
N GLN A 49 -13.97 -13.22 18.55
CA GLN A 49 -14.81 -12.70 19.64
C GLN A 49 -15.84 -11.68 19.14
N ASN A 50 -15.47 -10.89 18.13
CA ASN A 50 -16.30 -9.85 17.54
C ASN A 50 -15.71 -9.39 16.19
N LYS A 51 -16.39 -8.45 15.51
CA LYS A 51 -15.93 -7.83 14.26
C LYS A 51 -14.52 -7.22 14.37
N GLN A 52 -14.19 -6.58 15.50
CA GLN A 52 -12.89 -5.92 15.69
C GLN A 52 -11.73 -6.91 15.80
N ASP A 53 -12.02 -8.15 16.21
CA ASP A 53 -11.05 -9.24 16.24
C ASP A 53 -10.71 -9.72 14.83
N LEU A 54 -11.75 -9.94 14.00
CA LEU A 54 -11.59 -10.27 12.59
C LEU A 54 -10.86 -9.16 11.82
N LEU A 55 -11.25 -7.90 12.03
CA LEU A 55 -10.63 -6.75 11.38
C LEU A 55 -9.12 -6.72 11.67
N ARG A 56 -8.73 -6.82 12.94
CA ARG A 56 -7.32 -6.84 13.35
C ARG A 56 -6.54 -7.99 12.72
N GLU A 57 -7.13 -9.19 12.60
CA GLU A 57 -6.45 -10.30 11.91
C GLU A 57 -6.20 -9.97 10.43
N ILE A 58 -7.21 -9.46 9.72
CA ILE A 58 -7.08 -9.07 8.30
C ILE A 58 -6.02 -7.96 8.13
N GLU A 59 -6.08 -6.91 8.95
CA GLU A 59 -5.13 -5.80 8.89
C GLU A 59 -3.69 -6.27 9.14
N ASN A 60 -3.49 -7.13 10.13
CA ASN A 60 -2.18 -7.70 10.43
C ASN A 60 -1.65 -8.56 9.29
N ASP A 61 -2.50 -9.42 8.71
CA ASP A 61 -2.13 -10.25 7.56
C ASP A 61 -1.72 -9.38 6.36
N LEU A 62 -2.49 -8.30 6.09
CA LEU A 62 -2.20 -7.36 5.01
C LEU A 62 -0.89 -6.58 5.26
N LEU A 63 -0.68 -6.11 6.49
CA LEU A 63 0.52 -5.36 6.85
C LEU A 63 1.79 -6.22 6.78
N GLU A 64 1.73 -7.45 7.30
CA GLU A 64 2.91 -8.33 7.29
C GLU A 64 3.23 -8.77 5.86
N GLY A 65 2.22 -9.13 5.06
CA GLY A 65 2.41 -9.46 3.65
C GLY A 65 2.98 -8.28 2.84
N LEU A 66 2.49 -7.05 3.07
CA LEU A 66 3.03 -5.85 2.43
C LEU A 66 4.49 -5.60 2.85
N LYS A 67 4.79 -5.74 4.14
CA LYS A 67 6.15 -5.58 4.68
C LYS A 67 7.13 -6.61 4.11
N GLU A 68 6.71 -7.87 3.98
CA GLU A 68 7.50 -8.92 3.31
C GLU A 68 7.78 -8.54 1.86
N ALA A 69 6.78 -8.09 1.12
CA ALA A 69 6.93 -7.65 -0.27
C ALA A 69 7.91 -6.47 -0.40
N LEU A 70 7.81 -5.46 0.49
CA LEU A 70 8.73 -4.32 0.54
C LEU A 70 10.17 -4.75 0.81
N VAL A 71 10.38 -5.72 1.72
CA VAL A 71 11.69 -6.30 2.02
C VAL A 71 12.29 -6.97 0.79
N ILE A 72 11.52 -7.81 0.09
CA ILE A 72 11.99 -8.51 -1.11
C ILE A 72 12.39 -7.52 -2.20
N ASP A 73 11.58 -6.49 -2.45
CA ASP A 73 11.88 -5.46 -3.43
C ASP A 73 13.13 -4.66 -3.05
N ARG A 74 13.30 -4.34 -1.77
CA ARG A 74 14.48 -3.63 -1.26
C ARG A 74 15.77 -4.41 -1.46
N GLU A 75 15.76 -5.74 -1.35
CA GLU A 75 16.96 -6.55 -1.58
C GLU A 75 17.52 -6.34 -3.00
N LYS A 76 16.68 -6.00 -3.98
CA LYS A 76 17.14 -5.68 -5.35
C LYS A 76 17.93 -4.36 -5.40
N LEU A 77 17.63 -3.42 -4.51
CA LEU A 77 18.31 -2.12 -4.45
C LEU A 77 19.71 -2.21 -3.83
N LYS A 78 19.96 -3.20 -2.97
CA LYS A 78 21.29 -3.40 -2.36
C LYS A 78 22.39 -3.74 -3.38
N GLY A 79 22.01 -4.21 -4.57
CA GLY A 79 22.96 -4.51 -5.65
C GLY A 79 23.52 -3.28 -6.36
N ILE A 80 22.98 -2.08 -6.10
CA ILE A 80 23.40 -0.83 -6.72
C ILE A 80 24.72 -0.39 -6.07
N LYS A 81 25.78 -0.26 -6.89
CA LYS A 81 27.15 0.02 -6.42
C LYS A 81 27.56 1.50 -6.48
N HIS A 82 26.65 2.35 -6.95
CA HIS A 82 26.83 3.79 -7.09
C HIS A 82 25.55 4.50 -6.69
N LEU A 83 25.62 5.82 -6.48
CA LEU A 83 24.43 6.61 -6.23
C LEU A 83 23.66 6.85 -7.54
N PRO A 84 22.41 6.36 -7.69
CA PRO A 84 21.69 6.49 -8.94
C PRO A 84 21.24 7.94 -9.19
N GLY A 85 21.30 8.38 -10.45
CA GLY A 85 20.68 9.64 -10.88
C GLY A 85 19.15 9.53 -11.00
N ALA A 86 18.47 10.66 -11.23
CA ALA A 86 17.00 10.69 -11.31
C ALA A 86 16.42 9.73 -12.38
N ASP A 87 17.03 9.65 -13.56
CA ASP A 87 16.56 8.75 -14.62
C ASP A 87 16.83 7.27 -14.29
N GLU A 88 17.90 6.97 -13.55
CA GLU A 88 18.15 5.62 -13.04
C GLU A 88 17.13 5.24 -11.95
N ILE A 89 16.83 6.16 -11.01
CA ILE A 89 15.78 5.96 -9.99
C ILE A 89 14.42 5.71 -10.64
N LYS A 90 14.11 6.41 -11.74
CA LYS A 90 12.90 6.15 -12.52
C LYS A 90 12.87 4.71 -13.03
N GLY A 91 13.97 4.24 -13.63
CA GLY A 91 14.09 2.86 -14.13
C GLY A 91 14.06 1.80 -13.01
N LEU A 92 14.58 2.12 -11.82
CA LEU A 92 14.57 1.23 -10.66
C LEU A 92 13.16 0.90 -10.17
N ALA A 93 12.14 1.70 -10.49
CA ALA A 93 10.75 1.40 -10.13
C ALA A 93 10.29 0.01 -10.62
N GLU A 94 10.83 -0.47 -11.75
CA GLU A 94 10.51 -1.80 -12.30
C GLU A 94 10.83 -2.95 -11.35
N VAL A 95 11.89 -2.79 -10.54
CA VAL A 95 12.35 -3.79 -9.57
C VAL A 95 12.03 -3.40 -8.13
N ALA A 96 11.91 -2.11 -7.82
CA ALA A 96 11.71 -1.58 -6.47
C ALA A 96 10.26 -1.71 -5.96
N PHE A 97 9.32 -2.04 -6.83
CA PHE A 97 7.90 -2.20 -6.49
C PHE A 97 7.28 -3.50 -7.04
N ASN A 98 8.09 -4.45 -7.50
CA ASN A 98 7.58 -5.64 -8.18
C ASN A 98 6.66 -6.49 -7.27
N HIS A 99 7.18 -6.90 -6.11
CA HIS A 99 6.43 -7.72 -5.18
C HIS A 99 5.39 -6.88 -4.45
N THR A 100 5.72 -5.62 -4.15
CA THR A 100 4.79 -4.68 -3.49
C THR A 100 3.51 -4.51 -4.31
N LEU A 101 3.64 -4.25 -5.62
CA LEU A 101 2.48 -4.10 -6.51
C LEU A 101 1.76 -5.41 -6.78
N ALA A 102 2.49 -6.53 -6.87
CA ALA A 102 1.86 -7.85 -7.00
C ALA A 102 0.99 -8.16 -5.77
N PHE A 103 1.52 -7.94 -4.57
CA PHE A 103 0.77 -8.10 -3.32
C PHE A 103 -0.44 -7.18 -3.24
N CYS A 104 -0.27 -5.90 -3.60
CA CYS A 104 -1.38 -4.96 -3.65
C CYS A 104 -2.46 -5.39 -4.66
N ASN A 105 -2.07 -5.97 -5.80
CA ASN A 105 -3.00 -6.47 -6.80
C ASN A 105 -3.75 -7.71 -6.33
N GLU A 106 -3.05 -8.66 -5.71
CA GLU A 106 -3.64 -9.89 -5.14
C GLU A 106 -4.64 -9.57 -4.03
N ASN A 107 -4.39 -8.51 -3.25
CA ASN A 107 -5.23 -8.08 -2.14
C ASN A 107 -6.07 -6.82 -2.46
N LYS A 108 -6.25 -6.51 -3.74
CA LYS A 108 -6.81 -5.23 -4.22
C LYS A 108 -8.16 -4.91 -3.58
N HIS A 109 -9.06 -5.90 -3.52
CA HIS A 109 -10.41 -5.74 -2.97
C HIS A 109 -10.41 -5.37 -1.48
N ALA A 110 -9.63 -6.07 -0.66
CA ALA A 110 -9.50 -5.78 0.76
C ALA A 110 -8.84 -4.41 0.98
N LEU A 111 -7.74 -4.13 0.28
CA LEU A 111 -7.01 -2.87 0.39
C LEU A 111 -7.87 -1.67 -0.06
N SER A 112 -8.59 -1.78 -1.18
CA SER A 112 -9.43 -0.69 -1.68
C SER A 112 -10.56 -0.36 -0.71
N ASN A 113 -11.15 -1.37 -0.07
CA ASN A 113 -12.21 -1.15 0.91
C ASN A 113 -11.69 -0.56 2.22
N LEU A 114 -10.64 -1.15 2.80
CA LEU A 114 -10.09 -0.74 4.10
C LEU A 114 -9.39 0.61 4.05
N LEU A 115 -8.77 0.98 2.92
CA LEU A 115 -8.09 2.28 2.74
C LEU A 115 -9.02 3.38 2.19
N SER A 116 -10.27 3.06 1.89
CA SER A 116 -11.26 4.06 1.46
C SER A 116 -11.72 4.94 2.61
N SER A 117 -12.46 6.01 2.29
CA SER A 117 -13.17 6.81 3.29
C SER A 117 -14.21 6.05 4.11
N ASN A 118 -14.62 4.86 3.66
CA ASN A 118 -15.58 3.99 4.34
C ASN A 118 -14.90 2.91 5.20
N GLY A 119 -13.58 2.77 5.07
CA GLY A 119 -12.78 1.74 5.72
C GLY A 119 -12.28 2.14 7.11
N ASP A 120 -11.04 1.76 7.43
CA ASP A 120 -10.41 2.06 8.71
C ASP A 120 -9.31 3.12 8.55
N MET A 121 -9.52 4.27 9.21
CA MET A 121 -8.55 5.36 9.22
C MET A 121 -7.26 4.96 9.95
N GLN A 122 -7.35 4.08 10.96
CA GLN A 122 -6.17 3.62 11.68
C GLN A 122 -5.30 2.72 10.78
N PHE A 123 -5.90 1.81 10.01
CA PHE A 123 -5.20 1.01 9.01
C PHE A 123 -4.45 1.86 7.97
N TYR A 124 -5.08 2.94 7.46
CA TYR A 124 -4.38 3.89 6.58
C TYR A 124 -3.13 4.50 7.25
N GLN A 125 -3.23 4.89 8.52
CA GLN A 125 -2.09 5.42 9.27
C GLN A 125 -0.98 4.36 9.41
N MET A 126 -1.33 3.11 9.69
CA MET A 126 -0.35 2.00 9.78
C MET A 126 0.38 1.76 8.45
N ILE A 127 -0.32 1.84 7.31
CA ILE A 127 0.31 1.75 5.98
C ILE A 127 1.27 2.91 5.74
N VAL A 128 0.88 4.13 6.11
CA VAL A 128 1.75 5.32 5.98
C VAL A 128 2.98 5.17 6.89
N GLU A 129 2.84 4.67 8.11
CA GLU A 129 3.96 4.39 9.02
C GLU A 129 4.92 3.35 8.45
N LEU A 130 4.39 2.24 7.91
CA LEU A 130 5.17 1.21 7.23
C LEU A 130 5.95 1.78 6.03
N ALA A 131 5.28 2.57 5.18
CA ALA A 131 5.92 3.22 4.04
C ALA A 131 7.00 4.22 4.46
N ASN A 132 6.77 4.98 5.54
CA ASN A 132 7.76 5.90 6.11
C ASN A 132 9.01 5.15 6.61
N ALA A 133 8.81 4.03 7.32
CA ALA A 133 9.91 3.20 7.79
C ALA A 133 10.70 2.61 6.61
N GLU A 134 9.99 2.12 5.59
CA GLU A 134 10.64 1.59 4.39
C GLU A 134 11.47 2.64 3.66
N PHE A 135 10.95 3.86 3.52
CA PHE A 135 11.70 4.95 2.90
C PHE A 135 13.02 5.23 3.63
N ASP A 136 13.02 5.27 4.97
CA ASP A 136 14.24 5.50 5.74
C ASP A 136 15.30 4.43 5.46
N VAL A 137 14.88 3.16 5.31
CA VAL A 137 15.80 2.07 4.95
C VAL A 137 16.27 2.19 3.51
N ARG A 138 15.44 2.74 2.60
CA ARG A 138 15.78 2.90 1.17
C ARG A 138 16.66 4.12 0.87
N VAL A 139 16.65 5.14 1.74
CA VAL A 139 17.39 6.40 1.53
C VAL A 139 18.86 6.18 1.15
N PRO A 140 19.66 5.35 1.84
CA PRO A 140 21.08 5.18 1.50
C PRO A 140 21.30 4.61 0.08
N TYR A 141 20.38 3.77 -0.42
CA TYR A 141 20.52 3.17 -1.75
C TYR A 141 20.09 4.10 -2.89
N LEU A 142 19.16 5.02 -2.61
CA LEU A 142 18.55 5.88 -3.63
C LEU A 142 19.11 7.31 -3.61
N PHE A 143 19.44 7.82 -2.43
CA PHE A 143 19.81 9.23 -2.21
C PHE A 143 21.13 9.38 -1.44
N GLY A 144 21.73 8.27 -1.00
CA GLY A 144 22.99 8.25 -0.27
C GLY A 144 22.85 8.67 1.20
N ASP A 145 23.98 8.88 1.86
CA ASP A 145 24.01 9.31 3.25
C ASP A 145 23.66 10.79 3.36
N ILE A 146 22.50 11.09 3.93
CA ILE A 146 22.03 12.46 4.16
C ILE A 146 22.19 12.80 5.64
N ASN A 147 23.03 13.79 5.96
CA ASN A 147 23.05 14.37 7.30
C ASN A 147 21.84 15.30 7.51
N ILE A 148 20.68 14.70 7.80
CA ILE A 148 19.39 15.39 7.92
C ILE A 148 19.44 16.52 8.95
N LYS A 149 20.13 16.32 10.08
CA LYS A 149 20.24 17.34 11.14
C LYS A 149 20.96 18.58 10.63
N GLU A 150 22.11 18.41 9.98
CA GLU A 150 22.86 19.53 9.42
C GLU A 150 22.12 20.20 8.25
N ALA A 151 21.52 19.40 7.37
CA ALA A 151 20.77 19.90 6.22
C ALA A 151 19.57 20.76 6.66
N ASN A 152 18.81 20.33 7.68
CA ASN A 152 17.65 21.07 8.19
C ASN A 152 18.02 22.42 8.82
N VAL A 153 19.26 22.63 9.28
CA VAL A 153 19.71 23.93 9.81
C VAL A 153 19.93 24.93 8.67
N LYS A 154 20.36 24.46 7.50
CA LYS A 154 20.74 25.30 6.35
C LYS A 154 19.61 25.45 5.33
N SER A 155 18.76 24.44 5.21
CA SER A 155 17.68 24.36 4.23
C SER A 155 16.43 25.10 4.73
N PRO A 156 15.78 25.93 3.89
CA PRO A 156 14.46 26.47 4.20
C PRO A 156 13.36 25.41 4.14
N LEU A 157 13.64 24.24 3.56
CA LEU A 157 12.71 23.12 3.42
C LEU A 157 13.18 21.95 4.32
N PRO A 158 12.40 21.59 5.37
CA PRO A 158 12.75 20.46 6.21
C PRO A 158 12.62 19.13 5.47
N PHE A 159 13.53 18.19 5.73
CA PHE A 159 13.51 16.86 5.10
C PHE A 159 12.20 16.09 5.37
N SER A 160 11.54 16.32 6.51
CA SER A 160 10.25 15.70 6.84
C SER A 160 9.14 16.08 5.86
N PHE A 161 9.17 17.29 5.28
CA PHE A 161 8.20 17.71 4.26
C PHE A 161 8.47 16.97 2.94
N ILE A 162 9.74 16.84 2.55
CA ILE A 162 10.15 16.08 1.36
C ILE A 162 9.72 14.62 1.49
N LYS A 163 10.03 13.99 2.63
CA LYS A 163 9.63 12.62 2.94
C LYS A 163 8.11 12.45 2.89
N THR A 164 7.36 13.33 3.54
CA THR A 164 5.89 13.30 3.54
C THR A 164 5.32 13.36 2.12
N LEU A 165 5.82 14.27 1.28
CA LEU A 165 5.38 14.38 -0.12
C LEU A 165 5.70 13.12 -0.93
N TYR A 166 6.90 12.57 -0.76
CA TYR A 166 7.33 11.35 -1.44
C TYR A 166 6.43 10.16 -1.09
N ILE A 167 6.24 9.91 0.22
CA ILE A 167 5.41 8.81 0.72
C ILE A 167 3.96 8.97 0.26
N ASN A 168 3.36 10.14 0.48
CA ASN A 168 1.97 10.37 0.12
C ASN A 168 1.72 10.23 -1.39
N THR A 169 2.69 10.63 -2.22
CA THR A 169 2.58 10.46 -3.68
C THR A 169 2.48 8.98 -4.05
N ILE A 170 3.35 8.13 -3.49
CA ILE A 170 3.33 6.69 -3.76
C ILE A 170 2.08 6.03 -3.18
N VAL A 171 1.76 6.28 -1.91
CA VAL A 171 0.57 5.69 -1.25
C VAL A 171 -0.71 6.09 -2.00
N ASN A 172 -0.87 7.36 -2.35
CA ASN A 172 -2.04 7.82 -3.10
C ASN A 172 -2.09 7.25 -4.53
N LEU A 173 -0.95 7.12 -5.21
CA LEU A 173 -0.90 6.45 -6.51
C LEU A 173 -1.44 5.02 -6.41
N LEU A 174 -0.99 4.25 -5.41
CA LEU A 174 -1.42 2.87 -5.21
C LEU A 174 -2.91 2.79 -4.83
N MET A 175 -3.39 3.71 -4.00
CA MET A 175 -4.82 3.78 -3.66
C MET A 175 -5.69 4.12 -4.87
N LEU A 176 -5.30 5.10 -5.69
CA LEU A 176 -6.02 5.48 -6.92
C LEU A 176 -6.06 4.32 -7.91
N TRP A 177 -4.94 3.62 -8.07
CA TRP A 177 -4.86 2.43 -8.91
C TRP A 177 -5.75 1.30 -8.37
N GLY A 178 -5.74 1.07 -7.05
CA GLY A 178 -6.57 0.08 -6.36
C GLY A 178 -8.08 0.33 -6.50
N ALA A 179 -8.50 1.60 -6.54
CA ALA A 179 -9.91 1.95 -6.58
C ALA A 179 -10.56 1.91 -7.98
N THR A 180 -9.80 1.67 -9.06
CA THR A 180 -10.31 1.75 -10.43
C THR A 180 -10.67 0.36 -11.02
N PRO A 181 -11.89 0.18 -11.59
CA PRO A 181 -12.31 -1.10 -12.19
C PRO A 181 -11.52 -1.50 -13.44
N ASP A 182 -11.22 -0.54 -14.33
CA ASP A 182 -10.39 -0.72 -15.54
C ASP A 182 -8.94 -0.26 -15.27
N SER A 183 -8.36 -0.76 -14.19
CA SER A 183 -7.04 -0.31 -13.74
C SER A 183 -5.93 -0.71 -14.71
N LEU A 184 -4.90 0.13 -14.76
CA LEU A 184 -3.62 -0.15 -15.40
C LEU A 184 -3.03 -1.51 -15.00
N SER A 185 -2.26 -2.13 -15.89
CA SER A 185 -1.45 -3.30 -15.58
C SER A 185 -0.36 -2.98 -14.55
N ILE A 186 0.19 -4.02 -13.92
CA ILE A 186 1.31 -3.90 -12.98
C ILE A 186 2.51 -3.19 -13.64
N ASN A 187 2.78 -3.43 -14.92
CA ASN A 187 3.90 -2.78 -15.62
C ASN A 187 3.63 -1.29 -15.87
N GLU A 188 2.40 -0.94 -16.25
CA GLU A 188 2.01 0.46 -16.45
C GLU A 188 2.10 1.25 -15.13
N ILE A 189 1.60 0.69 -14.02
CA ILE A 189 1.67 1.38 -12.73
C ILE A 189 3.10 1.49 -12.19
N LYS A 190 4.00 0.53 -12.47
CA LYS A 190 5.44 0.66 -12.19
C LYS A 190 6.08 1.81 -12.95
N SER A 191 5.80 1.89 -14.25
CA SER A 191 6.29 2.99 -15.10
C SER A 191 5.80 4.35 -14.60
N ILE A 192 4.54 4.44 -14.15
CA ILE A 192 4.01 5.65 -13.52
C ILE A 192 4.65 5.92 -12.17
N ALA A 193 4.85 4.91 -11.32
CA ALA A 193 5.54 5.05 -10.03
C ALA A 193 6.94 5.63 -10.21
N GLY A 194 7.68 5.13 -11.21
CA GLY A 194 8.99 5.67 -11.58
C GLY A 194 8.95 7.14 -12.03
N LEU A 195 7.92 7.53 -12.79
CA LEU A 195 7.72 8.92 -13.20
C LEU A 195 7.39 9.83 -12.00
N VAL A 196 6.38 9.48 -11.21
CA VAL A 196 5.89 10.36 -10.12
C VAL A 196 6.89 10.49 -8.98
N GLN A 197 7.74 9.47 -8.74
CA GLN A 197 8.78 9.56 -7.69
C GLN A 197 9.98 10.42 -8.11
N THR A 198 10.14 10.71 -9.41
CA THR A 198 11.33 11.41 -9.96
C THR A 198 11.03 12.73 -10.64
N LYS A 199 9.75 13.08 -10.84
CA LYS A 199 9.32 14.31 -11.50
C LYS A 199 8.41 15.11 -10.58
N SER A 200 8.62 16.41 -10.54
CA SER A 200 7.70 17.34 -9.90
C SER A 200 6.35 17.38 -10.65
N PRO A 201 5.26 17.80 -9.99
CA PRO A 201 3.97 17.97 -10.66
C PRO A 201 4.03 18.89 -11.89
N VAL A 202 4.89 19.91 -11.87
CA VAL A 202 5.06 20.84 -13.01
C VAL A 202 5.69 20.12 -14.20
N GLU A 203 6.73 19.33 -13.98
CA GLU A 203 7.37 18.53 -15.05
C GLU A 203 6.40 17.49 -15.62
N LEU A 204 5.59 16.85 -14.78
CA LEU A 204 4.56 15.92 -15.25
C LEU A 204 3.53 16.60 -16.17
N ILE A 205 3.08 17.82 -15.82
CA ILE A 205 2.20 18.62 -16.68
C ILE A 205 2.87 18.97 -18.02
N GLN A 206 4.17 19.31 -18.01
CA GLN A 206 4.91 19.60 -19.23
C GLN A 206 5.03 18.36 -20.14
N ILE A 207 5.32 17.19 -19.55
CA ILE A 207 5.29 15.91 -20.27
C ILE A 207 3.90 15.68 -20.87
N TYR A 208 2.84 15.89 -20.09
CA TYR A 208 1.47 15.69 -20.56
C TYR A 208 1.12 16.60 -21.75
N LYS A 209 1.56 17.86 -21.72
CA LYS A 209 1.38 18.81 -22.83
C LYS A 209 2.09 18.39 -24.11
N SER A 210 3.18 17.62 -24.02
CA SER A 210 3.91 17.17 -25.21
C SER A 210 3.11 16.21 -26.09
N TYR A 211 2.09 15.53 -25.55
CA TYR A 211 1.19 14.65 -26.31
C TYR A 211 0.07 15.39 -27.04
N LEU A 212 -0.10 16.69 -26.80
CA LEU A 212 -1.12 17.52 -27.44
C LEU A 212 -0.62 18.21 -28.72
N ASN A 213 0.68 18.08 -29.01
CA ASN A 213 1.37 18.65 -30.16
C ASN A 213 1.89 17.53 -31.06
#